data_AF-A0A0F7SU95-F1
#
_entry.id   AF-A0A0F7SU95-F1
#
_cell.length_a   1.000
_cell.length_b   1.000
_cell.length_c   1.000
_cell.angle_alpha   90.00
_cell.angle_beta   90.00
_cell.angle_gamma   90.00
#
_symmetry.space_group_name_H-M   'P 1'
#
loop_
_entity.id
_entity.type
_entity.pdbx_description
1 polymer ?
#
loop_
_entity_poly.entity_id
_entity_poly.type
_entity_poly.pdbx_seq_one_letter_code
_entity_poly.pdbx_strand_id
1 'polypeptide(L)'
;MAPAPPIQAPSGKEQPMPVPITLTPQIMTAFKPAKVFPTAVEPGSTITSITFDDMGDNCVTSGDDDAFKLWNCRTGKHTKTFYSKKYGIDHVRFTHGKTNLIHASTRINGFIPGICCLNAPNESDDIRYHSLHDNKYLTYFTGHTDKVIALAINPSNDQFISSSLDGTVRLWDIRTPHCRGRTDIGSGTAPIVCYDNQGIVFAVAENCLPYSKIHMYDSSNFDAGPFATFIIVDPQLPLESIPPKIPIVTSLSFSPHGKYILVGTSGEVHYLLDSFTGQLLKRLVGHSGLGRNPMGDSGGTPQRGISGEEVKWSPDAKFVISG
;
A
#
# COMPACT_ATOMS: atom_id res chain seq x y z
N MET A 1 44.22 -42.91 -28.83
CA MET A 1 43.28 -41.86 -28.36
C MET A 1 44.09 -40.59 -28.17
N ALA A 2 43.88 -39.58 -29.00
CA ALA A 2 44.51 -38.27 -28.83
C ALA A 2 43.69 -37.43 -27.82
N PRO A 3 44.32 -36.58 -26.98
CA PRO A 3 43.59 -35.77 -26.01
C PRO A 3 42.85 -34.62 -26.71
N ALA A 4 41.65 -34.31 -26.23
CA ALA A 4 40.83 -33.21 -26.75
C ALA A 4 41.45 -31.84 -26.42
N PRO A 5 41.26 -30.82 -27.28
CA PRO A 5 41.82 -29.49 -27.05
C PRO A 5 41.07 -28.77 -25.91
N PRO A 6 41.73 -27.82 -25.20
CA PRO A 6 41.11 -27.09 -24.12
C PRO A 6 40.08 -26.09 -24.64
N ILE A 7 38.92 -26.05 -23.99
CA ILE A 7 37.82 -25.12 -24.24
C ILE A 7 38.27 -23.72 -23.81
N GLN A 8 38.41 -22.79 -24.76
CA GLN A 8 38.61 -21.38 -24.45
C GLN A 8 37.33 -20.79 -23.84
N ALA A 9 37.45 -20.20 -22.64
CA ALA A 9 36.37 -19.47 -22.01
C ALA A 9 36.00 -18.23 -22.86
N PRO A 10 34.71 -17.93 -23.05
CA PRO A 10 34.31 -16.74 -23.80
C PRO A 10 34.73 -15.48 -23.02
N SER A 11 35.49 -14.60 -23.68
CA SER A 11 35.86 -13.29 -23.18
C SER A 11 34.60 -12.42 -23.03
N GLY A 12 34.04 -12.39 -21.83
CA GLY A 12 32.95 -11.50 -21.47
C GLY A 12 33.43 -10.05 -21.53
N LYS A 13 32.92 -9.27 -22.48
CA LYS A 13 33.04 -7.82 -22.45
C LYS A 13 32.28 -7.33 -21.22
N GLU A 14 32.98 -6.80 -20.22
CA GLU A 14 32.36 -6.08 -19.10
C GLU A 14 31.52 -4.94 -19.68
N GLN A 15 30.19 -5.02 -19.49
CA GLN A 15 29.31 -3.90 -19.81
C GLN A 15 29.64 -2.77 -18.82
N PRO A 16 29.88 -1.53 -19.28
CA PRO A 16 30.12 -0.42 -18.38
C PRO A 16 28.92 -0.25 -17.45
N MET A 17 29.18 -0.18 -16.15
CA MET A 17 28.12 0.03 -15.17
C MET A 17 27.36 1.32 -15.53
N PRO A 18 26.02 1.28 -15.54
CA PRO A 18 25.22 2.46 -15.86
C PRO A 18 25.54 3.58 -14.88
N VAL A 19 25.84 4.77 -15.40
CA VAL A 19 26.13 5.95 -14.59
C VAL A 19 24.85 6.33 -13.82
N PRO A 20 24.89 6.42 -12.48
CA PRO A 20 23.72 6.78 -11.70
C PRO A 20 23.30 8.22 -12.02
N ILE A 21 22.06 8.39 -12.50
CA ILE A 21 21.50 9.72 -12.75
C ILE A 21 21.08 10.31 -11.40
N THR A 22 21.65 11.47 -11.06
CA THR A 22 21.25 12.20 -9.86
C THR A 22 19.95 12.95 -10.15
N LEU A 23 18.91 12.71 -9.35
CA LEU A 23 17.65 13.45 -9.43
C LEU A 23 17.89 14.88 -8.94
N THR A 24 17.65 15.86 -9.81
CA THR A 24 17.74 17.29 -9.50
C THR A 24 16.35 17.92 -9.59
N PRO A 25 16.08 19.04 -8.90
CA PRO A 25 14.78 19.72 -8.99
C PRO A 25 14.37 20.03 -10.45
N GLN A 26 15.33 20.42 -11.28
CA GLN A 26 15.11 20.70 -12.71
C GLN A 26 14.60 19.45 -13.45
N ILE A 27 15.22 18.29 -13.21
CA ILE A 27 14.78 17.01 -13.79
C ILE A 27 13.40 16.63 -13.26
N MET A 28 13.17 16.77 -11.96
CA MET A 28 11.88 16.43 -11.33
C MET A 28 10.74 17.26 -11.94
N THR A 29 10.94 18.56 -12.15
CA THR A 29 9.95 19.44 -12.79
C THR A 29 9.75 19.17 -14.28
N ALA A 30 10.72 18.52 -14.94
CA ALA A 30 10.64 18.16 -16.35
C ALA A 30 9.93 16.82 -16.59
N PHE A 31 9.69 16.02 -15.53
CA PHE A 31 8.98 14.76 -15.68
C PHE A 31 7.56 14.97 -16.19
N LYS A 32 7.16 14.08 -17.10
CA LYS A 32 5.82 14.00 -17.66
C LYS A 32 5.34 12.56 -17.58
N PRO A 33 4.02 12.32 -17.54
CA PRO A 33 3.49 10.97 -17.59
C PRO A 33 4.09 10.18 -18.77
N ALA A 34 4.89 9.16 -18.46
CA ALA A 34 5.61 8.40 -19.47
C ALA A 34 4.69 7.40 -20.19
N LYS A 35 3.69 6.89 -19.46
CA LYS A 35 2.68 5.94 -19.91
C LYS A 35 1.36 6.24 -19.20
N VAL A 36 0.26 5.98 -19.91
CA VAL A 36 -1.10 6.06 -19.39
C VAL A 36 -1.74 4.70 -19.68
N PHE A 37 -2.45 4.14 -18.71
CA PHE A 37 -3.11 2.84 -18.81
C PHE A 37 -4.63 3.05 -18.97
N PRO A 38 -5.13 3.43 -20.17
CA PRO A 38 -6.51 3.88 -20.35
C PRO A 38 -7.55 2.78 -20.09
N THR A 39 -7.14 1.51 -20.20
CA THR A 39 -8.01 0.34 -19.95
C THR A 39 -7.67 -0.33 -18.61
N ALA A 40 -7.20 0.45 -17.62
CA ALA A 40 -6.93 0.00 -16.25
C ALA A 40 -8.15 -0.63 -15.58
N VAL A 41 -9.34 -0.10 -15.86
CA VAL A 41 -10.64 -0.58 -15.38
C VAL A 41 -11.68 -0.45 -16.49
N GLU A 42 -12.79 -1.16 -16.36
CA GLU A 42 -13.94 -0.99 -17.26
C GLU A 42 -14.54 0.43 -17.15
N PRO A 43 -15.09 0.99 -18.25
CA PRO A 43 -15.68 2.34 -18.23
C PRO A 43 -16.75 2.47 -17.13
N GLY A 44 -16.62 3.51 -16.29
CA GLY A 44 -17.52 3.75 -15.16
C GLY A 44 -17.09 3.09 -13.84
N SER A 45 -16.00 2.33 -13.83
CA SER A 45 -15.40 1.77 -12.62
C SER A 45 -14.21 2.61 -12.14
N THR A 46 -13.83 2.43 -10.87
CA THR A 46 -12.72 3.12 -10.22
C THR A 46 -11.55 2.16 -9.96
N ILE A 47 -10.33 2.68 -10.01
CA ILE A 47 -9.12 1.93 -9.61
C ILE A 47 -9.06 1.93 -8.08
N THR A 48 -8.89 0.76 -7.48
CA THR A 48 -8.78 0.59 -6.03
C THR A 48 -7.34 0.55 -5.56
N SER A 49 -6.44 -0.04 -6.33
CA SER A 49 -5.02 -0.14 -5.99
C SER A 49 -4.14 -0.34 -7.21
N ILE A 50 -2.89 0.09 -7.09
CA ILE A 50 -1.81 -0.16 -8.03
C ILE A 50 -0.58 -0.64 -7.25
N THR A 51 0.16 -1.59 -7.81
CA THR A 51 1.37 -2.14 -7.21
C THR A 51 2.36 -2.57 -8.30
N PHE A 52 3.66 -2.49 -7.99
CA PHE A 52 4.75 -2.88 -8.89
C PHE A 52 5.43 -4.14 -8.35
N ASP A 53 6.03 -4.92 -9.24
CA ASP A 53 6.94 -5.99 -8.81
C ASP A 53 8.25 -5.39 -8.27
N ASP A 54 9.03 -6.19 -7.54
CA ASP A 54 10.30 -5.75 -6.92
C ASP A 54 11.30 -5.16 -7.94
N MET A 55 11.19 -5.54 -9.21
CA MET A 55 12.05 -5.05 -10.30
C MET A 55 11.48 -3.81 -11.02
N GLY A 56 10.21 -3.46 -10.80
CA GLY A 56 9.51 -2.39 -11.51
C GLY A 56 9.25 -2.64 -13.00
N ASP A 57 9.41 -3.88 -13.47
CA ASP A 57 9.17 -4.26 -14.87
C ASP A 57 7.67 -4.48 -15.12
N ASN A 58 6.93 -4.90 -14.11
CA ASN A 58 5.50 -5.17 -14.17
C ASN A 58 4.73 -4.37 -13.13
N CYS A 59 3.52 -3.96 -13.48
CA CYS A 59 2.57 -3.42 -12.51
C CYS A 59 1.21 -4.09 -12.64
N VAL A 60 0.49 -4.14 -11.52
CA VAL A 60 -0.86 -4.65 -11.43
C VAL A 60 -1.77 -3.55 -10.95
N THR A 61 -2.88 -3.37 -11.65
CA THR A 61 -3.97 -2.48 -11.25
C THR A 61 -5.16 -3.34 -10.85
N SER A 62 -5.84 -2.99 -9.76
CA SER A 62 -7.14 -3.55 -9.38
C SER A 62 -8.23 -2.50 -9.47
N GLY A 63 -9.45 -2.92 -9.78
CA GLY A 63 -10.61 -2.04 -9.82
C GLY A 63 -11.83 -2.62 -9.10
N ASP A 64 -12.82 -1.75 -8.92
CA ASP A 64 -14.16 -2.13 -8.46
C ASP A 64 -14.94 -2.97 -9.50
N ASP A 65 -14.35 -3.21 -10.69
CA ASP A 65 -14.85 -4.11 -11.74
C ASP A 65 -14.53 -5.60 -11.48
N ASP A 66 -14.08 -5.93 -10.26
CA ASP A 66 -13.65 -7.27 -9.83
C ASP A 66 -12.55 -7.87 -10.74
N ALA A 67 -11.74 -7.01 -11.36
CA ALA A 67 -10.62 -7.40 -12.19
C ALA A 67 -9.27 -6.89 -11.63
N PHE A 68 -8.22 -7.67 -11.85
CA PHE A 68 -6.86 -7.16 -11.81
C PHE A 68 -6.18 -7.35 -13.17
N LYS A 69 -5.53 -6.29 -13.63
CA LYS A 69 -4.88 -6.25 -14.94
C LYS A 69 -3.37 -6.11 -14.74
N LEU A 70 -2.63 -6.97 -15.42
CA LEU A 70 -1.17 -6.99 -15.44
C LEU A 70 -0.66 -6.18 -16.63
N TRP A 71 0.31 -5.32 -16.36
CA TRP A 71 0.89 -4.39 -17.31
C TRP A 71 2.40 -4.54 -17.33
N ASN A 72 2.98 -4.37 -18.52
CA ASN A 72 4.42 -4.24 -18.65
C ASN A 72 4.80 -2.76 -18.60
N CYS A 73 5.53 -2.33 -17.57
CA CYS A 73 5.84 -0.92 -17.34
C CYS A 73 6.75 -0.33 -18.41
N ARG A 74 7.64 -1.15 -18.98
CA ARG A 74 8.60 -0.72 -20.02
C ARG A 74 7.90 -0.39 -21.34
N THR A 75 7.01 -1.26 -21.80
CA THR A 75 6.27 -1.08 -23.07
C THR A 75 4.98 -0.29 -22.88
N GLY A 76 4.44 -0.23 -21.66
CA GLY A 76 3.12 0.32 -21.35
C GLY A 76 1.96 -0.51 -21.87
N LYS A 77 2.20 -1.78 -22.23
CA LYS A 77 1.17 -2.65 -22.81
C LYS A 77 0.49 -3.49 -21.74
N HIS A 78 -0.82 -3.63 -21.88
CA HIS A 78 -1.61 -4.63 -21.17
C HIS A 78 -1.11 -6.04 -21.54
N THR A 79 -0.88 -6.87 -20.53
CA THR A 79 -0.38 -8.23 -20.71
C THR A 79 -1.49 -9.26 -20.51
N LYS A 80 -2.17 -9.23 -19.35
CA LYS A 80 -3.22 -10.19 -18.99
C LYS A 80 -4.26 -9.53 -18.09
N THR A 81 -5.51 -10.00 -18.19
CA THR A 81 -6.60 -9.66 -17.26
C THR A 81 -7.00 -10.90 -16.50
N PHE A 82 -7.21 -10.76 -15.21
CA PHE A 82 -7.72 -11.79 -14.33
C PHE A 82 -8.95 -11.26 -13.61
N TYR A 83 -9.82 -12.18 -13.19
CA TYR A 83 -11.11 -11.83 -12.58
C TYR A 83 -11.30 -12.58 -11.27
N SER A 84 -11.77 -11.87 -10.24
CA SER A 84 -12.16 -12.44 -8.94
C SER A 84 -13.65 -12.17 -8.68
N LYS A 85 -14.53 -12.47 -9.65
CA LYS A 85 -15.97 -12.15 -9.55
C LYS A 85 -16.68 -12.76 -8.33
N LYS A 86 -16.15 -13.85 -7.76
CA LYS A 86 -16.76 -14.49 -6.59
C LYS A 86 -16.51 -13.68 -5.31
N TYR A 87 -15.38 -12.99 -5.22
CA TYR A 87 -14.87 -12.43 -3.97
C TYR A 87 -14.62 -10.90 -4.04
N GLY A 88 -14.53 -10.37 -5.26
CA GLY A 88 -14.05 -9.04 -5.54
C GLY A 88 -12.58 -8.84 -5.18
N ILE A 89 -12.04 -7.66 -5.49
CA ILE A 89 -10.63 -7.32 -5.27
C ILE A 89 -10.50 -5.92 -4.67
N ASP A 90 -9.72 -5.82 -3.61
CA ASP A 90 -9.19 -4.57 -3.08
C ASP A 90 -7.69 -4.71 -2.75
N HIS A 91 -7.00 -3.57 -2.62
CA HIS A 91 -5.64 -3.47 -2.08
C HIS A 91 -4.65 -4.55 -2.57
N VAL A 92 -4.53 -4.73 -3.89
CA VAL A 92 -3.60 -5.71 -4.45
C VAL A 92 -2.12 -5.35 -4.19
N ARG A 93 -1.30 -6.35 -3.86
CA ARG A 93 0.15 -6.24 -3.61
C ARG A 93 0.91 -7.39 -4.26
N PHE A 94 2.02 -7.09 -4.93
CA PHE A 94 2.98 -8.13 -5.31
C PHE A 94 3.66 -8.70 -4.07
N THR A 95 3.88 -10.01 -4.08
CA THR A 95 4.85 -10.65 -3.19
C THR A 95 6.23 -10.65 -3.86
N HIS A 96 7.26 -11.11 -3.16
CA HIS A 96 8.61 -11.27 -3.73
C HIS A 96 8.67 -12.22 -4.95
N GLY A 97 7.66 -13.08 -5.11
CA GLY A 97 7.48 -13.86 -6.32
C GLY A 97 6.92 -13.02 -7.47
N LYS A 98 7.61 -12.99 -8.62
CA LYS A 98 7.21 -12.22 -9.83
C LYS A 98 5.80 -12.48 -10.35
N THR A 99 5.20 -13.62 -10.01
CA THR A 99 3.89 -14.03 -10.48
C THR A 99 2.89 -14.20 -9.36
N ASN A 100 3.20 -13.79 -8.14
CA ASN A 100 2.37 -14.07 -6.98
C ASN A 100 1.92 -12.78 -6.32
N LEU A 101 0.62 -12.69 -6.04
CA LEU A 101 -0.05 -11.50 -5.52
C LEU A 101 -0.83 -11.82 -4.26
N ILE A 102 -0.98 -10.83 -3.40
CA ILE A 102 -1.95 -10.83 -2.32
C ILE A 102 -2.98 -9.74 -2.59
N HIS A 103 -4.25 -10.03 -2.31
CA HIS A 103 -5.31 -9.04 -2.42
C HIS A 103 -6.37 -9.26 -1.34
N ALA A 104 -7.04 -8.17 -0.96
CA ALA A 104 -8.17 -8.20 -0.06
C ALA A 104 -9.48 -8.50 -0.83
N SER A 105 -10.41 -9.17 -0.16
CA SER A 105 -11.79 -9.37 -0.60
C SER A 105 -12.57 -8.08 -0.41
N THR A 106 -13.44 -7.73 -1.36
CA THR A 106 -14.46 -6.69 -1.13
C THR A 106 -15.82 -7.27 -0.79
N ARG A 107 -16.04 -8.56 -1.10
CA ARG A 107 -17.31 -9.22 -0.84
C ARG A 107 -17.31 -9.81 0.56
N ILE A 108 -18.06 -9.17 1.44
CA ILE A 108 -18.49 -9.76 2.71
C ILE A 108 -19.56 -10.78 2.34
N ASN A 109 -19.28 -12.07 2.57
CA ASN A 109 -20.29 -13.12 2.44
C ASN A 109 -21.45 -12.78 3.38
N GLY A 110 -22.60 -12.32 2.85
CA GLY A 110 -23.85 -12.15 3.62
C GLY A 110 -24.51 -10.77 3.59
N PHE A 111 -23.93 -9.73 2.99
CA PHE A 111 -24.64 -8.44 2.87
C PHE A 111 -25.61 -8.45 1.69
N ILE A 112 -26.83 -8.96 1.92
CA ILE A 112 -28.00 -8.69 1.09
C ILE A 112 -28.69 -7.46 1.71
N PRO A 113 -28.89 -6.34 0.99
CA PRO A 113 -29.57 -5.17 1.54
C PRO A 113 -30.96 -5.56 2.07
N GLY A 114 -31.22 -5.31 3.36
CA GLY A 114 -32.49 -5.63 4.02
C GLY A 114 -32.57 -7.02 4.67
N ILE A 115 -31.51 -7.81 4.67
CA ILE A 115 -31.41 -9.07 5.41
C ILE A 115 -30.20 -9.01 6.33
N CYS A 116 -30.43 -8.79 7.62
CA CYS A 116 -29.44 -9.05 8.67
C CYS A 116 -29.39 -10.57 8.91
N CYS A 117 -28.64 -11.32 8.08
CA CYS A 117 -28.31 -12.72 8.38
C CYS A 117 -26.79 -12.86 8.38
N LEU A 118 -26.14 -13.16 9.50
CA LEU A 118 -26.03 -14.51 10.10
C LEU A 118 -25.53 -15.55 9.08
N ASN A 119 -24.36 -15.33 8.50
CA ASN A 119 -23.49 -16.45 8.17
C ASN A 119 -22.76 -16.89 9.44
N ALA A 120 -22.38 -18.18 9.50
CA ALA A 120 -21.62 -18.72 10.62
C ALA A 120 -20.38 -17.86 10.92
N PRO A 121 -19.98 -17.69 12.19
CA PRO A 121 -18.94 -16.75 12.64
C PRO A 121 -17.52 -16.98 12.07
N ASN A 122 -17.33 -17.93 11.14
CA ASN A 122 -16.01 -18.46 10.78
C ASN A 122 -15.71 -18.45 9.25
N GLU A 123 -16.51 -17.80 8.40
CA GLU A 123 -16.32 -17.82 6.94
C GLU A 123 -16.08 -16.45 6.31
N SER A 124 -15.19 -15.65 6.90
CA SER A 124 -14.63 -14.47 6.26
C SER A 124 -13.27 -14.81 5.64
N ASP A 125 -13.30 -15.13 4.34
CA ASP A 125 -12.09 -15.21 3.50
C ASP A 125 -11.68 -13.79 3.10
N ASP A 126 -10.92 -13.11 3.97
CA ASP A 126 -10.67 -11.67 3.83
C ASP A 126 -9.51 -11.35 2.90
N ILE A 127 -8.48 -12.19 2.88
CA ILE A 127 -7.26 -11.95 2.11
C ILE A 127 -6.88 -13.22 1.35
N ARG A 128 -6.44 -13.05 0.11
CA ARG A 128 -6.15 -14.16 -0.82
C ARG A 128 -4.74 -14.06 -1.34
N TYR A 129 -4.04 -15.19 -1.31
CA TYR A 129 -2.80 -15.40 -2.04
C TYR A 129 -3.10 -16.02 -3.41
N HIS A 130 -2.67 -15.36 -4.50
CA HIS A 130 -3.04 -15.69 -5.88
C HIS A 130 -1.81 -15.82 -6.78
N SER A 131 -1.73 -16.92 -7.52
CA SER A 131 -0.73 -17.11 -8.58
C SER A 131 -1.25 -16.63 -9.92
N LEU A 132 -0.58 -15.65 -10.52
CA LEU A 132 -0.81 -15.15 -11.88
C LEU A 132 -0.36 -16.14 -12.97
N HIS A 133 0.55 -17.06 -12.65
CA HIS A 133 1.04 -18.04 -13.63
C HIS A 133 -0.07 -19.04 -13.97
N ASP A 134 -0.65 -19.66 -12.93
CA ASP A 134 -1.67 -20.70 -13.08
C ASP A 134 -3.10 -20.16 -12.94
N ASN A 135 -3.25 -18.89 -12.57
CA ASN A 135 -4.52 -18.28 -12.18
C ASN A 135 -5.24 -19.08 -11.07
N LYS A 136 -4.51 -19.41 -10.00
CA LYS A 136 -5.01 -20.21 -8.88
C LYS A 136 -4.85 -19.47 -7.56
N TYR A 137 -5.83 -19.63 -6.68
CA TYR A 137 -5.72 -19.27 -5.28
C TYR A 137 -4.84 -20.30 -4.58
N LEU A 138 -3.73 -19.84 -4.01
CA LEU A 138 -2.76 -20.67 -3.31
C LEU A 138 -3.13 -20.83 -1.84
N THR A 139 -3.60 -19.77 -1.20
CA THR A 139 -3.92 -19.73 0.23
C THR A 139 -4.99 -18.69 0.51
N TYR A 140 -5.83 -18.97 1.50
CA TYR A 140 -6.85 -18.07 2.03
C TYR A 140 -6.44 -17.70 3.46
N PHE A 141 -6.42 -16.41 3.77
CA PHE A 141 -6.17 -15.93 5.12
C PHE A 141 -7.47 -15.41 5.70
N THR A 142 -7.91 -16.05 6.77
CA THR A 142 -9.22 -15.83 7.38
C THR A 142 -9.08 -15.20 8.75
N GLY A 143 -10.01 -14.30 9.07
CA GLY A 143 -10.33 -13.97 10.44
C GLY A 143 -10.47 -12.48 10.75
N HIS A 144 -10.23 -11.58 9.80
CA HIS A 144 -10.74 -10.22 9.97
C HIS A 144 -12.27 -10.28 10.01
N THR A 145 -12.89 -9.44 10.84
CA THR A 145 -14.35 -9.44 10.98
C THR A 145 -15.02 -8.32 10.19
N ASP A 146 -14.21 -7.48 9.55
CA ASP A 146 -14.65 -6.36 8.72
C ASP A 146 -13.63 -6.12 7.59
N LYS A 147 -13.94 -5.17 6.71
CA LYS A 147 -13.17 -4.84 5.51
C LYS A 147 -11.71 -4.53 5.82
N VAL A 148 -10.81 -5.19 5.08
CA VAL A 148 -9.38 -4.86 5.04
C VAL A 148 -9.16 -3.57 4.26
N ILE A 149 -8.45 -2.62 4.86
CA ILE A 149 -8.25 -1.25 4.35
C ILE A 149 -6.79 -0.92 4.02
N ALA A 150 -5.83 -1.73 4.48
CA ALA A 150 -4.46 -1.66 3.99
C ALA A 150 -3.75 -3.02 4.07
N LEU A 151 -2.82 -3.21 3.14
CA LEU A 151 -1.94 -4.36 3.04
C LEU A 151 -0.51 -3.90 2.81
N ALA A 152 0.43 -4.44 3.59
CA ALA A 152 1.86 -4.16 3.49
C ALA A 152 2.65 -5.46 3.51
N ILE A 153 3.44 -5.70 2.47
CA ILE A 153 4.37 -6.85 2.40
C ILE A 153 5.66 -6.47 3.12
N ASN A 154 6.20 -7.40 3.90
CA ASN A 154 7.52 -7.23 4.49
C ASN A 154 8.57 -7.26 3.37
N PRO A 155 9.48 -6.27 3.23
CA PRO A 155 10.43 -6.24 2.13
C PRO A 155 11.54 -7.31 2.22
N SER A 156 11.72 -7.96 3.38
CA SER A 156 12.84 -8.87 3.65
C SER A 156 12.44 -10.36 3.68
N ASN A 157 11.15 -10.65 3.89
CA ASN A 157 10.68 -12.00 4.15
C ASN A 157 9.25 -12.20 3.63
N ASP A 158 8.81 -13.45 3.55
CA ASP A 158 7.47 -13.81 3.08
C ASP A 158 6.38 -13.57 4.14
N GLN A 159 6.41 -12.44 4.84
CA GLN A 159 5.37 -12.00 5.77
C GLN A 159 4.65 -10.78 5.24
N PHE A 160 3.46 -10.55 5.75
CA PHE A 160 2.71 -9.33 5.46
C PHE A 160 1.83 -8.93 6.63
N ILE A 161 1.41 -7.67 6.61
CA ILE A 161 0.50 -7.08 7.56
C ILE A 161 -0.77 -6.67 6.83
N SER A 162 -1.90 -6.92 7.48
CA SER A 162 -3.18 -6.35 7.09
C SER A 162 -3.76 -5.52 8.22
N SER A 163 -4.50 -4.48 7.84
CA SER A 163 -5.30 -3.70 8.77
C SER A 163 -6.74 -3.63 8.29
N SER A 164 -7.68 -3.64 9.24
CA SER A 164 -9.12 -3.72 8.95
C SER A 164 -9.90 -2.68 9.75
N LEU A 165 -11.11 -2.36 9.27
CA LEU A 165 -12.10 -1.58 10.00
C LEU A 165 -12.61 -2.27 11.27
N ASP A 166 -12.29 -3.56 11.46
CA ASP A 166 -12.52 -4.26 12.72
C ASP A 166 -11.67 -3.70 13.88
N GLY A 167 -10.76 -2.76 13.59
CA GLY A 167 -9.91 -2.11 14.58
C GLY A 167 -8.67 -2.92 14.93
N THR A 168 -8.36 -3.96 14.13
CA THR A 168 -7.24 -4.86 14.35
C THR A 168 -6.22 -4.77 13.23
N VAL A 169 -4.97 -4.97 13.61
CA VAL A 169 -3.84 -5.19 12.70
C VAL A 169 -3.38 -6.62 12.89
N ARG A 170 -3.21 -7.35 11.79
CA ARG A 170 -2.83 -8.76 11.81
C ARG A 170 -1.55 -8.99 11.02
N LEU A 171 -0.70 -9.86 11.58
CA LEU A 171 0.56 -10.30 11.00
C LEU A 171 0.40 -11.71 10.47
N TRP A 172 0.85 -11.92 9.24
CA TRP A 172 0.68 -13.16 8.51
C TRP A 172 2.00 -13.67 7.96
N ASP A 173 2.12 -14.98 7.82
CA ASP A 173 3.18 -15.63 7.05
C ASP A 173 2.55 -16.21 5.79
N ILE A 174 3.07 -15.86 4.60
CA ILE A 174 2.52 -16.32 3.32
C ILE A 174 2.52 -17.85 3.22
N ARG A 175 3.45 -18.51 3.94
CA ARG A 175 3.63 -19.96 3.92
C ARG A 175 2.60 -20.70 4.79
N THR A 176 1.87 -19.99 5.66
CA THR A 176 0.91 -20.61 6.57
C THR A 176 -0.41 -19.83 6.58
N PRO A 177 -1.58 -20.49 6.52
CA PRO A 177 -2.87 -19.79 6.52
C PRO A 177 -3.21 -19.13 7.88
N HIS A 178 -2.47 -19.45 8.94
CA HIS A 178 -2.74 -18.97 10.28
C HIS A 178 -2.12 -17.59 10.52
N CYS A 179 -2.91 -16.73 11.17
CA CYS A 179 -2.42 -15.46 11.70
C CYS A 179 -1.32 -15.73 12.73
N ARG A 180 -0.15 -15.09 12.56
CA ARG A 180 0.94 -15.17 13.55
C ARG A 180 0.65 -14.31 14.76
N GLY A 181 -0.01 -13.17 14.52
CA GLY A 181 -0.07 -12.09 15.46
C GLY A 181 -1.23 -11.15 15.23
N ARG A 182 -1.84 -10.67 16.30
CA ARG A 182 -2.93 -9.70 16.25
C ARG A 182 -2.68 -8.60 17.26
N THR A 183 -2.80 -7.36 16.82
CA THR A 183 -2.76 -6.18 17.66
C THR A 183 -4.09 -5.44 17.53
N ASP A 184 -4.72 -5.14 18.67
CA ASP A 184 -5.94 -4.35 18.72
C ASP A 184 -5.58 -2.88 18.87
N ILE A 185 -6.00 -2.05 17.91
CA ILE A 185 -5.76 -0.60 17.90
C ILE A 185 -6.97 0.14 18.47
N GLY A 186 -8.17 -0.36 18.18
CA GLY A 186 -9.43 0.20 18.68
C GLY A 186 -10.53 0.12 17.62
N SER A 187 -11.72 -0.32 18.03
CA SER A 187 -12.86 -0.45 17.12
C SER A 187 -13.31 0.92 16.61
N GLY A 188 -13.60 1.02 15.31
CA GLY A 188 -14.00 2.27 14.65
C GLY A 188 -12.84 3.21 14.31
N THR A 189 -11.60 2.81 14.60
CA THR A 189 -10.41 3.45 14.02
C THR A 189 -10.17 2.81 12.65
N ALA A 190 -9.74 3.61 11.65
CA ALA A 190 -9.36 3.10 10.34
C ALA A 190 -7.81 3.04 10.27
N PRO A 191 -7.17 1.96 10.79
CA PRO A 191 -5.72 1.86 10.87
C PRO A 191 -5.07 1.69 9.50
N ILE A 192 -4.01 2.44 9.23
CA ILE A 192 -3.17 2.30 8.03
C ILE A 192 -1.80 1.75 8.43
N VAL A 193 -1.25 0.82 7.66
CA VAL A 193 -0.02 0.10 8.02
C VAL A 193 1.07 0.25 6.96
N CYS A 194 2.32 0.26 7.38
CA CYS A 194 3.47 0.12 6.49
C CYS A 194 4.67 -0.52 7.20
N TYR A 195 5.53 -1.17 6.44
CA TYR A 195 6.82 -1.66 6.90
C TYR A 195 7.93 -0.64 6.64
N ASP A 196 8.98 -0.69 7.47
CA ASP A 196 10.26 -0.07 7.16
C ASP A 196 10.98 -0.84 6.04
N ASN A 197 12.02 -0.25 5.46
CA ASN A 197 12.76 -0.84 4.34
C ASN A 197 13.49 -2.14 4.69
N GLN A 198 13.77 -2.43 5.96
CA GLN A 198 14.38 -3.68 6.39
C GLN A 198 13.34 -4.73 6.82
N GLY A 199 12.07 -4.33 7.00
CA GLY A 199 11.01 -5.21 7.47
C GLY A 199 11.12 -5.64 8.93
N ILE A 200 11.92 -4.92 9.72
CA ILE A 200 12.12 -5.18 11.16
C ILE A 200 11.08 -4.40 11.97
N VAL A 201 10.71 -3.21 11.51
CA VAL A 201 9.77 -2.30 12.16
C VAL A 201 8.57 -2.11 11.25
N PHE A 202 7.38 -2.01 11.83
CA PHE A 202 6.21 -1.54 11.11
C PHE A 202 5.54 -0.40 11.87
N ALA A 203 4.92 0.50 11.12
CA ALA A 203 4.17 1.62 11.64
C ALA A 203 2.67 1.42 11.39
N VAL A 204 1.86 1.80 12.37
CA VAL A 204 0.40 1.78 12.31
C VAL A 204 -0.10 3.19 12.59
N ALA A 205 -0.72 3.83 11.61
CA ALA A 205 -1.40 5.10 11.80
C ALA A 205 -2.83 4.86 12.30
N GLU A 206 -3.13 5.37 13.49
CA GLU A 206 -4.47 5.41 14.08
C GLU A 206 -5.13 6.74 13.73
N ASN A 207 -6.22 6.67 12.96
CA ASN A 207 -7.08 7.83 12.70
C ASN A 207 -8.04 8.02 13.88
N CYS A 208 -7.62 8.78 14.89
CA CYS A 208 -8.43 9.12 16.06
C CYS A 208 -8.55 10.64 16.27
N LEU A 209 -9.64 11.07 16.92
CA LEU A 209 -9.81 12.47 17.33
C LEU A 209 -9.20 12.68 18.73
N PRO A 210 -8.56 13.84 19.01
CA PRO A 210 -8.39 15.02 18.14
C PRO A 210 -7.14 15.02 17.25
N TYR A 211 -6.26 14.02 17.34
CA TYR A 211 -5.04 13.94 16.53
C TYR A 211 -4.80 12.51 16.09
N SER A 212 -4.37 12.32 14.84
CA SER A 212 -3.91 11.02 14.37
C SER A 212 -2.59 10.64 15.06
N LYS A 213 -2.46 9.36 15.41
CA LYS A 213 -1.27 8.82 16.05
C LYS A 213 -0.58 7.83 15.13
N ILE A 214 0.73 7.68 15.28
CA ILE A 214 1.52 6.65 14.61
C ILE A 214 2.17 5.80 15.68
N HIS A 215 1.80 4.54 15.71
CA HIS A 215 2.35 3.53 16.61
C HIS A 215 3.45 2.76 15.88
N MET A 216 4.60 2.60 16.53
CA MET A 216 5.76 1.91 15.98
C MET A 216 5.91 0.57 16.70
N TYR A 217 6.00 -0.52 15.94
CA TYR A 217 6.05 -1.88 16.45
C TYR A 217 7.29 -2.61 15.92
N ASP A 218 7.83 -3.48 16.77
CA ASP A 218 8.80 -4.48 16.35
C ASP A 218 8.05 -5.64 15.69
N SER A 219 8.42 -5.98 14.46
CA SER A 219 7.81 -7.09 13.70
C SER A 219 7.96 -8.44 14.37
N SER A 220 9.04 -8.65 15.13
CA SER A 220 9.34 -9.90 15.81
C SER A 220 8.70 -10.00 17.20
N ASN A 221 8.44 -8.84 17.82
CA ASN A 221 7.93 -8.72 19.19
C ASN A 221 6.68 -7.82 19.25
N PHE A 222 5.75 -8.01 18.30
CA PHE A 222 4.55 -7.19 18.17
C PHE A 222 3.59 -7.34 19.36
N ASP A 223 3.63 -8.48 20.06
CA ASP A 223 2.82 -8.76 21.26
C ASP A 223 3.16 -7.83 22.44
N ALA A 224 4.36 -7.26 22.46
CA ALA A 224 4.76 -6.30 23.50
C ALA A 224 4.09 -4.93 23.35
N GLY A 225 3.32 -4.71 22.28
CA GLY A 225 2.72 -3.43 21.96
C GLY A 225 3.70 -2.47 21.28
N PRO A 226 3.29 -1.21 21.05
CA PRO A 226 4.13 -0.25 20.35
C PRO A 226 5.27 0.22 21.24
N PHE A 227 6.51 0.15 20.73
CA PHE A 227 7.68 0.66 21.45
C PHE A 227 7.79 2.19 21.38
N ALA A 228 7.13 2.83 20.41
CA ALA A 228 7.00 4.27 20.32
C ALA A 228 5.61 4.66 19.77
N THR A 229 5.11 5.82 20.18
CA THR A 229 3.88 6.41 19.65
C THR A 229 4.10 7.89 19.39
N PHE A 230 3.87 8.31 18.15
CA PHE A 230 4.01 9.68 17.71
C PHE A 230 2.63 10.29 17.49
N ILE A 231 2.46 11.56 17.86
CA ILE A 231 1.20 12.29 17.66
C ILE A 231 1.46 13.32 16.57
N ILE A 232 0.61 13.33 15.54
CA ILE A 232 0.71 14.31 14.47
C ILE A 232 -0.02 15.57 14.92
N VAL A 233 0.75 16.58 15.30
CA VAL A 233 0.22 17.90 15.67
C VAL A 233 0.63 18.91 14.62
N ASP A 234 -0.34 19.45 13.90
CA ASP A 234 -0.14 20.54 12.96
C ASP A 234 -0.57 21.87 13.60
N PRO A 235 0.39 22.76 13.95
CA PRO A 235 0.07 24.03 14.59
C PRO A 235 -0.61 25.03 13.64
N GLN A 236 -0.66 24.77 12.34
CA GLN A 236 -1.25 25.68 11.36
C GLN A 236 -2.74 25.41 11.10
N LEU A 237 -3.23 24.18 11.31
CA LEU A 237 -4.65 23.85 11.11
C LEU A 237 -5.61 24.75 11.90
N PRO A 238 -5.36 25.08 13.19
CA PRO A 238 -6.25 25.97 13.94
C PRO A 238 -6.26 27.42 13.44
N LEU A 239 -5.23 27.82 12.68
CA LEU A 239 -5.16 29.15 12.06
C LEU A 239 -5.92 29.19 10.72
N GLU A 240 -6.07 28.05 10.06
CA GLU A 240 -6.75 27.94 8.76
C GLU A 240 -8.28 27.71 8.90
N SER A 241 -8.74 26.99 9.93
CA SER A 241 -10.18 26.76 10.16
C SER A 241 -10.58 26.65 11.63
N ILE A 242 -11.81 27.09 11.95
CA ILE A 242 -12.41 26.95 13.28
C ILE A 242 -13.80 26.32 13.13
N PRO A 243 -14.02 25.07 13.59
CA PRO A 243 -13.05 24.18 14.24
C PRO A 243 -11.95 23.69 13.27
N PRO A 244 -10.77 23.28 13.78
CA PRO A 244 -9.69 22.72 12.95
C PRO A 244 -10.16 21.47 12.21
N LYS A 245 -10.00 21.42 10.89
CA LYS A 245 -10.25 20.22 10.09
C LYS A 245 -9.05 19.29 10.18
N ILE A 246 -9.17 18.23 10.98
CA ILE A 246 -8.09 17.24 11.16
C ILE A 246 -8.04 16.34 9.92
N PRO A 247 -6.91 16.28 9.19
CA PRO A 247 -6.78 15.41 8.03
C PRO A 247 -6.74 13.94 8.43
N ILE A 248 -7.42 13.09 7.64
CA ILE A 248 -7.43 11.64 7.84
C ILE A 248 -6.25 11.05 7.09
N VAL A 249 -5.45 10.21 7.75
CA VAL A 249 -4.33 9.49 7.15
C VAL A 249 -4.86 8.43 6.20
N THR A 250 -4.45 8.50 4.94
CA THR A 250 -4.83 7.57 3.87
C THR A 250 -3.69 6.66 3.45
N SER A 251 -2.44 7.12 3.61
CA SER A 251 -1.25 6.35 3.25
C SER A 251 -0.09 6.60 4.23
N LEU A 252 0.75 5.59 4.38
CA LEU A 252 1.92 5.64 5.25
C LEU A 252 3.08 4.96 4.53
N SER A 253 4.26 5.58 4.53
CA SER A 253 5.44 5.00 3.88
C SER A 253 6.74 5.52 4.49
N PHE A 254 7.64 4.61 4.85
CA PHE A 254 9.01 4.97 5.20
C PHE A 254 9.78 5.44 3.96
N SER A 255 10.64 6.43 4.16
CA SER A 255 11.66 6.79 3.18
C SER A 255 12.55 5.58 2.85
N PRO A 256 13.07 5.44 1.63
CA PRO A 256 14.01 4.37 1.26
C PRO A 256 15.21 4.17 2.20
N HIS A 257 15.71 5.24 2.85
CA HIS A 257 16.80 5.17 3.82
C HIS A 257 16.30 5.02 5.29
N GLY A 258 15.00 4.83 5.53
CA GLY A 258 14.39 4.57 6.84
C GLY A 258 14.35 5.74 7.85
N LYS A 259 14.75 6.96 7.47
CA LYS A 259 14.90 8.10 8.41
C LYS A 259 13.64 8.96 8.51
N TYR A 260 12.78 8.92 7.51
CA TYR A 260 11.55 9.70 7.50
C TYR A 260 10.34 8.82 7.30
N ILE A 261 9.21 9.27 7.82
CA ILE A 261 7.88 8.71 7.56
C ILE A 261 7.10 9.76 6.77
N LEU A 262 6.60 9.34 5.61
CA LEU A 262 5.67 10.11 4.81
C LEU A 262 4.25 9.67 5.15
N VAL A 263 3.43 10.65 5.49
CA VAL A 263 2.02 10.48 5.84
C VAL A 263 1.19 11.18 4.78
N GLY A 264 0.55 10.41 3.91
CA GLY A 264 -0.47 10.95 3.02
C GLY A 264 -1.80 11.07 3.74
N THR A 265 -2.54 12.12 3.42
CA THR A 265 -3.83 12.41 4.04
C THR A 265 -4.85 12.76 2.98
N SER A 266 -6.12 12.56 3.28
CA SER A 266 -7.22 12.97 2.40
C SER A 266 -7.42 14.49 2.30
N GLY A 267 -6.71 15.26 3.13
CA GLY A 267 -6.73 16.72 3.15
C GLY A 267 -5.85 17.34 2.07
N GLU A 268 -5.57 18.63 2.21
CA GLU A 268 -4.72 19.41 1.29
C GLU A 268 -3.24 19.44 1.75
N VAL A 269 -2.93 18.58 2.71
CA VAL A 269 -1.68 18.54 3.42
C VAL A 269 -1.22 17.10 3.53
N HIS A 270 0.04 16.84 3.21
CA HIS A 270 0.73 15.63 3.61
C HIS A 270 1.83 15.99 4.62
N TYR A 271 2.18 15.05 5.48
CA TYR A 271 3.16 15.27 6.54
C TYR A 271 4.43 14.47 6.31
N LEU A 272 5.54 15.11 6.62
CA LEU A 272 6.84 14.48 6.68
C LEU A 272 7.32 14.48 8.12
N LEU A 273 7.51 13.29 8.68
CA LEU A 273 7.94 13.08 10.06
C LEU A 273 9.34 12.47 10.09
N ASP A 274 10.09 12.75 11.14
CA ASP A 274 11.28 11.99 11.49
C ASP A 274 10.88 10.61 12.06
N SER A 275 11.43 9.52 11.55
CA SER A 275 11.01 8.16 11.90
C SER A 275 11.43 7.72 13.30
N PHE A 276 12.45 8.36 13.88
CA PHE A 276 13.00 8.01 15.19
C PHE A 276 12.35 8.83 16.31
N THR A 277 12.09 10.11 16.05
CA THR A 277 11.58 11.06 17.05
C THR A 277 10.09 11.35 16.91
N GLY A 278 9.51 11.09 15.74
CA GLY A 278 8.13 11.47 15.42
C GLY A 278 7.93 12.97 15.18
N GLN A 279 9.00 13.76 15.12
CA GLN A 279 8.91 15.20 14.95
C GLN A 279 8.38 15.55 13.54
N LEU A 280 7.42 16.47 13.47
CA LEU A 280 6.96 17.07 12.21
C LEU A 280 8.05 17.94 11.59
N LEU A 281 8.60 17.47 10.47
CA LEU A 281 9.68 18.15 9.74
C LEU A 281 9.14 19.12 8.69
N LYS A 282 8.17 18.67 7.89
CA LYS A 282 7.60 19.46 6.79
C LYS A 282 6.11 19.19 6.62
N ARG A 283 5.41 20.27 6.25
CA ARG A 283 4.06 20.25 5.70
C ARG A 283 4.16 20.34 4.17
N LEU A 284 3.68 19.32 3.47
CA LEU A 284 3.69 19.27 2.02
C LEU A 284 2.30 19.72 1.53
N VAL A 285 2.25 20.87 0.86
CA VAL A 285 1.02 21.53 0.42
C VAL A 285 1.04 21.75 -1.10
N GLY A 286 -0.14 22.01 -1.68
CA GLY A 286 -0.29 22.34 -3.10
C GLY A 286 -1.01 21.29 -3.94
N HIS A 287 -1.38 20.15 -3.35
CA HIS A 287 -2.29 19.18 -3.96
C HIS A 287 -3.75 19.49 -3.58
N SER A 288 -4.68 18.94 -4.34
CA SER A 288 -6.11 18.99 -4.01
C SER A 288 -6.47 17.73 -3.25
N GLY A 289 -7.01 17.88 -2.04
CA GLY A 289 -7.38 16.74 -1.21
C GLY A 289 -8.55 15.94 -1.78
N LEU A 290 -8.60 14.65 -1.41
CA LEU A 290 -9.63 13.70 -1.82
C LEU A 290 -11.04 14.04 -1.32
N GLY A 291 -11.14 14.87 -0.27
CA GLY A 291 -12.43 15.31 0.29
C GLY A 291 -13.18 16.36 -0.55
N ARG A 292 -12.66 16.77 -1.71
CA ARG A 292 -13.30 17.76 -2.60
C ARG A 292 -14.06 17.06 -3.74
N ASN A 293 -15.37 17.28 -3.82
CA ASN A 293 -16.16 16.87 -5.00
C ASN A 293 -15.75 17.69 -6.24
N PRO A 294 -16.09 17.28 -7.48
CA PRO A 294 -15.81 18.04 -8.71
C PRO A 294 -16.33 19.49 -8.71
N MET A 295 -17.28 19.83 -7.82
CA MET A 295 -17.80 21.19 -7.61
C MET A 295 -17.01 22.00 -6.57
N GLY A 296 -15.92 21.47 -6.01
CA GLY A 296 -15.06 22.13 -5.01
C GLY A 296 -15.56 22.05 -3.56
N ASP A 297 -16.68 21.39 -3.31
CA ASP A 297 -17.28 21.33 -1.97
C ASP A 297 -16.57 20.30 -1.08
N SER A 298 -16.23 20.70 0.14
CA SER A 298 -15.33 19.98 1.06
C SER A 298 -16.06 19.18 2.14
N GLY A 299 -17.30 18.77 1.85
CA GLY A 299 -18.21 18.09 2.78
C GLY A 299 -18.33 16.57 2.58
N GLY A 300 -17.63 15.99 1.60
CA GLY A 300 -17.66 14.54 1.38
C GLY A 300 -16.95 13.80 2.52
N THR A 301 -17.63 12.84 3.15
CA THR A 301 -16.90 11.78 3.85
C THR A 301 -16.05 11.06 2.80
N PRO A 302 -14.76 10.78 3.05
CA PRO A 302 -13.95 10.03 2.12
C PRO A 302 -14.62 8.67 1.87
N GLN A 303 -15.30 8.53 0.74
CA GLN A 303 -15.99 7.29 0.37
C GLN A 303 -14.98 6.35 -0.30
N ARG A 304 -14.83 5.17 0.31
CA ARG A 304 -14.36 3.88 -0.25
C ARG A 304 -13.08 3.92 -1.11
N GLY A 305 -12.02 3.24 -0.65
CA GLY A 305 -10.94 2.76 -1.52
C GLY A 305 -10.01 3.83 -2.10
N ILE A 306 -9.98 5.02 -1.52
CA ILE A 306 -9.14 6.12 -2.01
C ILE A 306 -7.68 5.95 -1.54
N SER A 307 -6.93 5.23 -2.40
CA SER A 307 -5.52 5.43 -2.72
C SER A 307 -4.54 5.52 -1.53
N GLY A 308 -3.99 4.36 -1.14
CA GLY A 308 -2.73 4.31 -0.38
C GLY A 308 -1.50 4.79 -1.17
N GLU A 309 -1.70 5.40 -2.35
CA GLU A 309 -0.68 5.70 -3.35
C GLU A 309 -0.73 7.15 -3.86
N GLU A 310 -1.50 8.04 -3.22
CA GLU A 310 -1.57 9.48 -3.57
C GLU A 310 -0.20 10.15 -3.52
N VAL A 311 0.65 9.68 -2.61
CA VAL A 311 1.95 10.27 -2.35
C VAL A 311 3.01 9.17 -2.23
N LYS A 312 4.12 9.32 -2.96
CA LYS A 312 5.21 8.35 -2.98
C LYS A 312 6.59 9.01 -2.97
N TRP A 313 7.54 8.27 -2.43
CA TRP A 313 8.95 8.64 -2.42
C TRP A 313 9.60 8.44 -3.79
N SER A 314 10.51 9.35 -4.13
CA SER A 314 11.56 9.06 -5.11
C SER A 314 12.54 8.00 -4.55
N PRO A 315 13.20 7.21 -5.41
CA PRO A 315 14.10 6.14 -4.96
C PRO A 315 15.28 6.61 -4.10
N ASP A 316 15.73 7.85 -4.27
CA ASP A 316 16.81 8.45 -3.47
C ASP A 316 16.31 9.15 -2.19
N ALA A 317 15.00 9.07 -1.92
CA ALA A 317 14.31 9.67 -0.79
C ALA A 317 14.40 11.21 -0.69
N LYS A 318 14.84 11.92 -1.74
CA LYS A 318 14.99 13.38 -1.70
C LYS A 318 13.75 14.14 -2.11
N PHE A 319 12.96 13.53 -2.98
CA PHE A 319 11.72 14.10 -3.51
C PHE A 319 10.53 13.23 -3.14
N VAL A 320 9.38 13.88 -3.05
CA VAL A 320 8.07 13.26 -2.88
C VAL A 320 7.22 13.72 -4.05
N ILE A 321 6.48 12.78 -4.65
CA ILE A 321 5.54 13.05 -5.73
C ILE A 321 4.14 12.79 -5.18
N SER A 322 3.25 13.76 -5.31
CA SER A 322 1.82 13.65 -4.99
C SER A 322 0.98 13.85 -6.24
N GLY A 323 -0.11 13.10 -6.41
CA GLY A 323 -0.98 13.20 -7.58
C GLY A 323 -2.41 12.75 -7.32
#